data_AF-A0A1L7RBN7-F1
#
_entry.id   AF-A0A1L7RBN7-F1
#
_cell.length_a   1.000
_cell.length_b   1.000
_cell.length_c   1.000
_cell.angle_alpha   90.00
_cell.angle_beta   90.00
_cell.angle_gamma   90.00
#
_symmetry.space_group_name_H-M   'P 1'
#
loop_
_entity.id
_entity.type
_entity.pdbx_description
1 polymer ?
#
loop_
_entity_poly.entity_id
_entity_poly.type
_entity_poly.pdbx_seq_one_letter_code
_entity_poly.pdbx_strand_id
1 'polypeptide(L)'
;MSENPWITDEDELQDAEETAWAALSPYVRRVEHLVGFDDMDIEDPTFGEDGAVSLLIHPSWTGPTAEQSVHLTMSSDDVLSVQAGGTLTAQAMAGQLDPASLDSRQLAGLTPELASDAPLGISSVEAGALILGVDATTMQQAIDSLRPGMAAARAAYAQASQAADAPITIYTTPHCMGCEMTRRQLDKAGVDYQVIDLTTRPDLVAQFRGEGLTSAPIVESPDGERTAGFRPDRIKAMVSAATSPTPAAAPTPPTAETAPHASQPATGHRRGAAL
;
A
#
# COMPACT_ATOMS: atom_id res chain seq x y z
N MET A 1 -17.79 22.83 -14.73
CA MET A 1 -17.27 21.47 -14.46
C MET A 1 -16.20 21.70 -13.42
N SER A 2 -16.58 21.58 -12.15
CA SER A 2 -15.65 21.79 -11.02
C SER A 2 -15.06 20.43 -10.71
N GLU A 3 -13.83 20.22 -11.15
CA GLU A 3 -13.04 19.05 -10.78
C GLU A 3 -12.65 19.17 -9.30
N ASN A 4 -12.78 18.07 -8.57
CA ASN A 4 -12.78 18.03 -7.12
C ASN A 4 -11.33 18.07 -6.59
N PRO A 5 -10.95 19.03 -5.71
CA PRO A 5 -9.56 19.32 -5.34
C PRO A 5 -8.94 18.38 -4.28
N TRP A 6 -9.44 17.15 -4.11
CA TRP A 6 -8.98 16.20 -3.07
C TRP A 6 -8.37 14.91 -3.65
N ILE A 7 -8.09 14.89 -4.96
CA ILE A 7 -7.83 13.65 -5.72
C ILE A 7 -6.33 13.32 -5.81
N THR A 8 -5.39 14.23 -5.55
CA THR A 8 -3.99 13.99 -6.01
C THR A 8 -3.15 13.05 -5.14
N ASP A 9 -3.14 13.17 -3.81
CA ASP A 9 -2.28 12.32 -2.96
C ASP A 9 -2.69 10.83 -3.00
N GLU A 10 -4.01 10.56 -3.02
CA GLU A 10 -4.55 9.19 -3.10
C GLU A 10 -4.34 8.60 -4.51
N ASP A 11 -4.54 9.38 -5.57
CA ASP A 11 -4.30 8.94 -6.95
C ASP A 11 -2.79 8.71 -7.22
N GLU A 12 -1.87 9.52 -6.68
CA GLU A 12 -0.42 9.31 -6.86
C GLU A 12 0.09 8.04 -6.15
N LEU A 13 -0.44 7.74 -4.96
CA LEU A 13 -0.16 6.46 -4.28
C LEU A 13 -0.78 5.28 -5.03
N GLN A 14 -1.98 5.46 -5.59
CA GLN A 14 -2.63 4.45 -6.42
C GLN A 14 -1.84 4.17 -7.71
N ASP A 15 -1.24 5.19 -8.34
CA ASP A 15 -0.35 5.05 -9.50
C ASP A 15 0.94 4.29 -9.13
N ALA A 16 1.49 4.55 -7.94
CA ALA A 16 2.65 3.83 -7.42
C ALA A 16 2.33 2.35 -7.15
N GLU A 17 1.16 2.06 -6.57
CA GLU A 17 0.65 0.71 -6.35
C GLU A 17 0.38 -0.02 -7.68
N GLU A 18 -0.23 0.65 -8.67
CA GLU A 18 -0.44 0.09 -10.00
C GLU A 18 0.88 -0.25 -10.69
N THR A 19 1.87 0.64 -10.58
CA THR A 19 3.22 0.41 -11.12
C THR A 19 3.87 -0.80 -10.45
N ALA A 20 3.69 -0.95 -9.14
CA ALA A 20 4.21 -2.09 -8.39
C ALA A 20 3.49 -3.41 -8.74
N TRP A 21 2.17 -3.37 -8.89
CA TRP A 21 1.38 -4.51 -9.36
C TRP A 21 1.76 -4.92 -10.78
N ALA A 22 2.01 -3.97 -11.68
CA ALA A 22 2.49 -4.26 -13.03
C ALA A 22 3.83 -5.02 -13.02
N ALA A 23 4.72 -4.71 -12.08
CA ALA A 23 5.97 -5.43 -11.88
C ALA A 23 5.76 -6.85 -11.28
N LEU A 24 4.76 -7.02 -10.40
CA LEU A 24 4.45 -8.28 -9.71
C LEU A 24 3.62 -9.27 -10.55
N SER A 25 2.61 -8.78 -11.28
CA SER A 25 1.58 -9.59 -11.94
C SER A 25 2.11 -10.68 -12.89
N PRO A 26 3.27 -10.55 -13.59
CA PRO A 26 3.82 -11.65 -14.38
C PRO A 26 4.29 -12.83 -13.54
N TYR A 27 4.60 -12.61 -12.26
CA TYR A 27 5.03 -13.63 -11.31
C TYR A 27 3.81 -14.30 -10.66
N VAL A 28 2.80 -13.51 -10.28
CA VAL A 28 1.50 -13.99 -9.79
C VAL A 28 0.86 -14.94 -10.81
N ARG A 29 0.77 -14.53 -12.08
CA ARG A 29 0.23 -15.39 -13.16
C ARG A 29 0.98 -16.72 -13.33
N ARG A 30 2.27 -16.79 -12.99
CA ARG A 30 2.99 -18.08 -13.03
C ARG A 30 2.58 -18.99 -11.88
N VAL A 31 2.32 -18.42 -10.70
CA VAL A 31 1.85 -19.17 -9.54
C VAL A 31 0.42 -19.65 -9.73
N GLU A 32 -0.46 -18.83 -10.30
CA GLU A 32 -1.84 -19.22 -10.65
C GLU A 32 -1.90 -20.43 -11.60
N HIS A 33 -0.82 -20.69 -12.36
CA HIS A 33 -0.69 -21.86 -13.24
C HIS A 33 0.00 -23.07 -12.60
N LEU A 34 0.42 -22.99 -11.34
CA LEU A 34 0.90 -24.15 -10.60
C LEU A 34 -0.28 -25.05 -10.24
N VAL A 35 -0.05 -26.36 -10.33
CA VAL A 35 -1.07 -27.35 -9.97
C VAL A 35 -1.47 -27.14 -8.50
N GLY A 36 -2.75 -26.91 -8.25
CA GLY A 36 -3.29 -26.69 -6.90
C GLY A 36 -3.41 -25.23 -6.47
N PHE A 37 -2.99 -24.28 -7.32
CA PHE A 37 -3.21 -22.85 -7.11
C PHE A 37 -4.42 -22.30 -7.88
N ASP A 38 -5.12 -23.13 -8.66
CA ASP A 38 -6.27 -22.72 -9.48
C ASP A 38 -7.45 -22.16 -8.68
N ASP A 39 -7.53 -22.50 -7.39
CA ASP A 39 -8.58 -22.04 -6.47
C ASP A 39 -8.05 -21.09 -5.38
N MET A 40 -6.87 -20.50 -5.56
CA MET A 40 -6.26 -19.56 -4.61
C MET A 40 -6.39 -18.12 -5.10
N ASP A 41 -6.75 -17.21 -4.20
CA ASP A 41 -6.70 -15.77 -4.43
C ASP A 41 -5.38 -15.23 -3.88
N ILE A 42 -4.73 -14.37 -4.67
CA ILE A 42 -3.55 -13.60 -4.27
C ILE A 42 -3.98 -12.13 -4.28
N GLU A 43 -4.05 -11.54 -3.10
CA GLU A 43 -4.45 -10.14 -2.92
C GLU A 43 -3.36 -9.19 -3.43
N ASP A 44 -3.78 -7.94 -3.67
CA ASP A 44 -2.87 -6.87 -4.07
C ASP A 44 -1.76 -6.64 -3.00
N PRO A 45 -0.53 -6.31 -3.43
CA PRO A 45 0.56 -6.04 -2.52
C PRO A 45 0.28 -4.81 -1.67
N THR A 46 0.60 -4.92 -0.38
CA THR A 46 0.58 -3.80 0.56
C THR A 46 1.99 -3.34 0.85
N PHE A 47 2.19 -2.03 1.01
CA PHE A 47 3.50 -1.43 1.24
C PHE A 47 3.58 -0.79 2.63
N GLY A 48 4.60 -1.16 3.40
CA GLY A 48 4.89 -0.59 4.71
C GLY A 48 5.74 0.68 4.60
N GLU A 49 5.62 1.57 5.58
CA GLU A 49 6.46 2.77 5.71
C GLU A 49 7.96 2.43 5.87
N ASP A 50 8.26 1.23 6.34
CA ASP A 50 9.61 0.67 6.45
C ASP A 50 10.18 0.17 5.10
N GLY A 51 9.41 0.31 4.02
CA GLY A 51 9.74 -0.14 2.68
C GLY A 51 9.55 -1.65 2.49
N ALA A 52 8.85 -2.33 3.40
CA ALA A 52 8.46 -3.72 3.22
C ALA A 52 7.29 -3.85 2.24
N VAL A 53 7.21 -4.97 1.53
CA VAL A 53 6.05 -5.35 0.70
C VAL A 53 5.46 -6.65 1.22
N SER A 54 4.14 -6.70 1.36
CA SER A 54 3.42 -7.90 1.82
C SER A 54 2.38 -8.35 0.80
N LEU A 55 2.29 -9.66 0.59
CA LEU A 55 1.27 -10.33 -0.19
C LEU A 55 0.47 -11.28 0.68
N LEU A 56 -0.83 -11.34 0.43
CA LEU A 56 -1.73 -12.26 1.09
C LEU A 56 -2.23 -13.31 0.11
N ILE A 57 -2.12 -14.58 0.48
CA ILE A 57 -2.62 -15.71 -0.29
C ILE A 57 -3.65 -16.42 0.56
N HIS A 58 -4.83 -16.71 0.01
CA HIS A 58 -5.86 -17.49 0.70
C HIS A 58 -6.68 -18.31 -0.30
N PRO A 59 -7.39 -19.36 0.14
CA PRO A 59 -8.30 -20.06 -0.73
C PRO A 59 -9.47 -19.17 -1.16
N SER A 60 -9.89 -19.23 -2.42
CA SER A 60 -10.96 -18.38 -2.97
C SER A 60 -12.34 -18.65 -2.37
N TRP A 61 -12.56 -19.87 -1.85
CA TRP A 61 -13.82 -20.25 -1.20
C TRP A 61 -13.91 -19.78 0.26
N THR A 62 -12.81 -19.33 0.86
CA THR A 62 -12.74 -18.79 2.21
C THR A 62 -12.10 -17.41 2.13
N GLY A 63 -12.89 -16.35 2.30
CA GLY A 63 -12.33 -15.00 2.38
C GLY A 63 -11.19 -14.92 3.42
N PRO A 64 -10.32 -13.91 3.35
CA PRO A 64 -9.09 -13.87 4.13
C PRO A 64 -9.40 -13.83 5.63
N THR A 65 -9.34 -14.99 6.28
CA THR A 65 -9.35 -15.08 7.74
C THR A 65 -7.93 -15.29 8.23
N ALA A 66 -7.65 -14.83 9.44
CA ALA A 66 -6.31 -14.90 10.00
C ALA A 66 -5.72 -16.31 9.96
N GLU A 67 -6.53 -17.36 10.17
CA GLU A 67 -6.05 -18.75 10.19
C GLU A 67 -6.08 -19.44 8.82
N GLN A 68 -6.74 -18.84 7.80
CA GLN A 68 -6.91 -19.42 6.47
C GLN A 68 -6.15 -18.66 5.39
N SER A 69 -5.07 -17.97 5.78
CA SER A 69 -4.26 -17.19 4.88
C SER A 69 -2.77 -17.41 5.11
N VAL A 70 -1.98 -17.10 4.10
CA VAL A 70 -0.53 -17.08 4.17
C VAL A 70 -0.04 -15.70 3.77
N HIS A 71 0.66 -15.04 4.69
CA HIS A 71 1.31 -13.76 4.45
C HIS A 71 2.75 -13.99 4.01
N LEU A 72 3.12 -13.43 2.86
CA LEU A 72 4.50 -13.31 2.41
C LEU A 72 4.92 -11.86 2.63
N THR A 73 5.95 -11.63 3.43
CA THR A 73 6.47 -10.28 3.68
C THR A 73 7.93 -10.22 3.31
N MET A 74 8.28 -9.27 2.43
CA MET A 74 9.67 -8.98 2.10
C MET A 74 10.09 -7.65 2.68
N SER A 75 11.16 -7.68 3.47
CA SER A 75 11.75 -6.50 4.11
C SER A 75 12.45 -5.60 3.09
N SER A 76 12.86 -4.40 3.55
CA SER A 76 13.68 -3.48 2.76
C SER A 76 15.08 -4.00 2.40
N ASP A 77 15.59 -5.00 3.14
CA ASP A 77 16.82 -5.73 2.82
C ASP A 77 16.62 -6.96 1.90
N ASP A 78 15.46 -7.07 1.24
CA ASP A 78 15.07 -8.17 0.35
C ASP A 78 15.07 -9.57 1.01
N VAL A 79 14.87 -9.62 2.34
CA VAL A 79 14.65 -10.85 3.09
C VAL A 79 13.17 -11.20 3.06
N LEU A 80 12.84 -12.34 2.47
CA LEU A 80 11.48 -12.86 2.42
C LEU A 80 11.17 -13.72 3.65
N SER A 81 10.06 -13.40 4.32
CA SER A 81 9.49 -14.16 5.43
C SER A 81 8.10 -14.66 5.08
N VAL A 82 7.73 -15.80 5.65
CA VAL A 82 6.45 -16.48 5.43
C VAL A 82 5.76 -16.64 6.78
N GLN A 83 4.55 -16.13 6.90
CA GLN A 83 3.70 -16.35 8.05
C GLN A 83 2.44 -17.09 7.61
N ALA A 84 2.32 -18.33 8.06
CA ALA A 84 1.13 -19.13 7.85
C ALA A 84 0.13 -18.92 8.99
N GLY A 85 -1.11 -18.60 8.62
CA GLY A 85 -2.21 -18.44 9.53
C GLY A 85 -1.97 -17.35 10.58
N GLY A 86 -2.73 -17.49 11.67
CA GLY A 86 -2.78 -16.52 12.75
C GLY A 86 -2.18 -17.08 14.03
N THR A 87 -2.77 -16.67 15.15
CA THR A 87 -2.26 -17.06 16.47
C THR A 87 -2.49 -18.55 16.74
N LEU A 88 -3.60 -19.13 16.28
CA LEU A 88 -3.90 -20.54 16.52
C LEU A 88 -2.98 -21.43 15.69
N THR A 89 -2.70 -21.06 14.43
CA THR A 89 -1.71 -21.74 13.59
C THR A 89 -0.32 -21.66 14.21
N ALA A 90 0.09 -20.50 14.73
CA ALA A 90 1.36 -20.36 15.45
C ALA A 90 1.44 -21.29 16.68
N GLN A 91 0.36 -21.38 17.46
CA GLN A 91 0.28 -22.31 18.59
C GLN A 91 0.32 -23.78 18.15
N ALA A 92 -0.34 -24.14 17.04
CA ALA A 92 -0.33 -25.49 16.49
C ALA A 92 1.08 -25.90 16.05
N MET A 93 1.77 -25.02 15.30
CA MET A 93 3.16 -25.24 14.88
C MET A 93 4.10 -25.43 16.08
N ALA A 94 3.89 -24.66 17.15
CA ALA A 94 4.65 -24.76 18.39
C ALA A 94 4.26 -25.95 19.28
N GLY A 95 3.22 -26.72 18.92
CA GLY A 95 2.69 -27.80 19.75
C GLY A 95 2.06 -27.32 21.07
N GLN A 96 1.55 -26.09 21.07
CA GLN A 96 0.97 -25.40 22.24
C GLN A 96 -0.55 -25.22 22.14
N LEU A 97 -1.15 -25.59 21.00
CA LEU A 97 -2.60 -25.51 20.80
C LEU A 97 -3.28 -26.63 21.59
N ASP A 98 -4.34 -26.28 22.32
CA ASP A 98 -5.28 -27.24 22.92
C ASP A 98 -6.60 -27.21 22.13
N PRO A 99 -6.81 -28.15 21.17
CA PRO A 99 -8.02 -28.18 20.35
C PRO A 99 -9.31 -28.31 21.16
N ALA A 100 -9.28 -28.94 22.33
CA ALA A 100 -10.46 -29.10 23.19
C ALA A 100 -10.91 -27.78 23.83
N SER A 101 -10.03 -26.77 23.86
CA SER A 101 -10.34 -25.43 24.37
C SER A 101 -10.96 -24.49 23.33
N LEU A 102 -10.96 -24.87 22.05
CA LEU A 102 -11.43 -24.03 20.95
C LEU A 102 -12.96 -24.09 20.79
N ASP A 103 -13.56 -22.96 20.43
CA ASP A 103 -14.95 -22.94 20.00
C ASP A 103 -15.12 -23.48 18.55
N SER A 104 -16.37 -23.70 18.13
CA SER A 104 -16.64 -24.27 16.82
C SER A 104 -16.22 -23.39 15.64
N ARG A 105 -16.11 -22.06 15.82
CA ARG A 105 -15.64 -21.16 14.75
C ARG A 105 -14.12 -21.21 14.64
N GLN A 106 -13.43 -21.19 15.78
CA GLN A 106 -11.98 -21.32 15.83
C GLN A 106 -11.53 -22.65 15.22
N LEU A 107 -12.21 -23.74 15.56
CA LEU A 107 -11.90 -25.06 15.03
C LEU A 107 -12.19 -25.15 13.51
N ALA A 108 -13.26 -24.51 13.02
CA ALA A 108 -13.60 -24.47 11.60
C ALA A 108 -12.63 -23.61 10.76
N GLY A 109 -11.91 -22.69 11.39
CA GLY A 109 -10.90 -21.86 10.73
C GLY A 109 -9.54 -22.56 10.56
N LEU A 110 -9.31 -23.68 11.24
CA LEU A 110 -8.08 -24.46 11.13
C LEU A 110 -8.25 -25.62 10.15
N THR A 111 -7.15 -26.03 9.51
CA THR A 111 -7.12 -27.30 8.79
C THR A 111 -7.14 -28.48 9.78
N PRO A 112 -7.68 -29.64 9.41
CA PRO A 112 -7.74 -30.81 10.28
C PRO A 112 -6.38 -31.21 10.88
N GLU A 113 -5.31 -31.05 10.10
CA GLU A 113 -3.94 -31.31 10.51
C GLU A 113 -3.49 -30.33 11.60
N LEU A 114 -3.76 -29.04 11.44
CA LEU A 114 -3.43 -27.99 12.42
C LEU A 114 -4.29 -28.08 13.68
N ALA A 115 -5.50 -28.63 13.59
CA ALA A 115 -6.40 -28.85 14.72
C ALA A 115 -6.13 -30.16 15.49
N SER A 116 -5.05 -30.89 15.18
CA SER A 116 -4.72 -32.15 15.83
C SER A 116 -4.04 -31.95 17.20
N ASP A 117 -4.23 -32.91 18.11
CA ASP A 117 -3.61 -32.91 19.45
C ASP A 117 -2.09 -33.19 19.45
N ALA A 118 -1.48 -33.40 18.27
CA ALA A 118 -0.08 -33.79 18.14
C ALA A 118 0.80 -32.56 17.84
N PRO A 119 1.94 -32.38 18.53
CA PRO A 119 2.90 -31.35 18.17
C PRO A 119 3.43 -31.62 16.76
N LEU A 120 3.18 -30.69 15.84
CA LEU A 120 3.53 -30.85 14.44
C LEU A 120 5.02 -30.55 14.17
N GLY A 121 5.59 -29.56 14.87
CA GLY A 121 6.99 -29.18 14.68
C GLY A 121 7.33 -28.75 13.25
N ILE A 122 6.34 -28.25 12.51
CA ILE A 122 6.44 -27.86 11.11
C ILE A 122 6.82 -26.39 10.97
N SER A 123 7.45 -26.06 9.86
CA SER A 123 7.76 -24.69 9.44
C SER A 123 6.52 -23.94 8.97
N SER A 124 6.60 -22.60 8.88
CA SER A 124 5.53 -21.78 8.30
C SER A 124 5.27 -22.09 6.83
N VAL A 125 6.26 -22.58 6.07
CA VAL A 125 6.04 -23.01 4.68
C VAL A 125 5.19 -24.27 4.62
N GLU A 126 5.48 -25.25 5.48
CA GLU A 126 4.70 -26.49 5.59
C GLU A 126 3.28 -26.22 6.12
N ALA A 127 3.14 -25.35 7.12
CA ALA A 127 1.82 -24.95 7.62
C ALA A 127 1.02 -24.18 6.56
N GLY A 128 1.68 -23.31 5.77
CA GLY A 128 1.04 -22.60 4.67
C GLY A 128 0.57 -23.56 3.57
N ALA A 129 1.36 -24.60 3.27
CA ALA A 129 0.94 -25.65 2.34
C ALA A 129 -0.34 -26.36 2.79
N LEU A 130 -0.44 -26.68 4.09
CA LEU A 130 -1.66 -27.25 4.66
C LEU A 130 -2.85 -26.30 4.53
N ILE A 131 -2.69 -25.03 4.92
CA ILE A 131 -3.75 -24.01 4.86
C ILE A 131 -4.29 -23.85 3.43
N LEU A 132 -3.40 -23.80 2.45
CA LEU A 132 -3.76 -23.63 1.04
C LEU A 132 -4.17 -24.95 0.36
N GLY A 133 -4.07 -26.09 1.05
CA GLY A 133 -4.43 -27.39 0.48
C GLY A 133 -3.49 -27.90 -0.62
N VAL A 134 -2.22 -27.47 -0.60
CA VAL A 134 -1.19 -27.86 -1.56
C VAL A 134 -0.08 -28.67 -0.87
N ASP A 135 0.77 -29.35 -1.64
CA ASP A 135 1.96 -29.98 -1.08
C ASP A 135 3.07 -28.95 -0.80
N ALA A 136 3.96 -29.27 0.15
CA ALA A 136 5.03 -28.38 0.56
C ALA A 136 6.01 -28.02 -0.57
N THR A 137 6.18 -28.89 -1.57
CA THR A 137 7.06 -28.60 -2.72
C THR A 137 6.41 -27.57 -3.63
N THR A 138 5.11 -27.72 -3.91
CA THR A 138 4.33 -26.75 -4.68
C THR A 138 4.30 -25.39 -3.97
N MET A 139 4.11 -25.37 -2.65
CA MET A 139 4.19 -24.12 -1.87
C MET A 139 5.57 -23.46 -1.98
N GLN A 140 6.66 -24.24 -1.86
CA GLN A 140 8.01 -23.72 -2.02
C GLN A 140 8.25 -23.16 -3.43
N GLN A 141 7.75 -23.83 -4.47
CA GLN A 141 7.82 -23.35 -5.85
C GLN A 141 7.05 -22.03 -6.05
N ALA A 142 5.89 -21.87 -5.41
CA ALA A 142 5.14 -20.62 -5.43
C ALA A 142 5.94 -19.49 -4.78
N ILE A 143 6.52 -19.72 -3.60
CA ILE A 143 7.38 -18.76 -2.88
C ILE A 143 8.58 -18.35 -3.75
N ASP A 144 9.29 -19.32 -4.34
CA ASP A 144 10.45 -19.05 -5.19
C ASP A 144 10.08 -18.30 -6.48
N SER A 145 8.86 -18.53 -6.99
CA SER A 145 8.31 -17.81 -8.13
C SER A 145 7.91 -16.37 -7.79
N LEU A 146 7.37 -16.11 -6.59
CA LEU A 146 6.93 -14.78 -6.15
C LEU A 146 8.08 -13.90 -5.66
N ARG A 147 9.12 -14.48 -5.05
CA ARG A 147 10.27 -13.73 -4.50
C ARG A 147 10.82 -12.65 -5.45
N PRO A 148 11.21 -12.94 -6.70
CA PRO A 148 11.68 -11.91 -7.62
C PRO A 148 10.59 -10.89 -8.02
N GLY A 149 9.31 -11.30 -8.03
CA GLY A 149 8.19 -10.41 -8.31
C GLY A 149 7.95 -9.41 -7.21
N MET A 150 7.96 -9.86 -5.94
CA MET A 150 7.87 -8.97 -4.78
C MET A 150 9.04 -7.98 -4.77
N ALA A 151 10.23 -8.37 -5.23
CA ALA A 151 11.42 -7.51 -5.20
C ALA A 151 11.30 -6.42 -6.26
N ALA A 152 10.81 -6.81 -7.43
CA ALA A 152 10.47 -5.88 -8.49
C ALA A 152 9.36 -4.91 -8.06
N ALA A 153 8.30 -5.40 -7.40
CA ALA A 153 7.20 -4.58 -6.90
C ALA A 153 7.68 -3.55 -5.88
N ARG A 154 8.47 -3.97 -4.88
CA ARG A 154 9.06 -3.09 -3.87
C ARG A 154 9.92 -2.00 -4.50
N ALA A 155 10.80 -2.39 -5.41
CA ALA A 155 11.68 -1.44 -6.09
C ALA A 155 10.89 -0.46 -6.98
N ALA A 156 9.84 -0.93 -7.65
CA ALA A 156 8.96 -0.12 -8.47
C ALA A 156 8.16 0.88 -7.63
N TYR A 157 7.53 0.43 -6.54
CA TYR A 157 6.83 1.27 -5.59
C TYR A 157 7.75 2.35 -5.02
N ALA A 158 8.93 1.97 -4.53
CA ALA A 158 9.88 2.91 -3.94
C ALA A 158 10.34 4.00 -4.94
N GLN A 159 10.49 3.66 -6.22
CA GLN A 159 10.84 4.63 -7.25
C GLN A 159 9.66 5.55 -7.59
N ALA A 160 8.45 4.98 -7.72
CA ALA A 160 7.25 5.74 -8.05
C ALA A 160 6.85 6.70 -6.91
N SER A 161 6.88 6.24 -5.66
CA SER A 161 6.59 7.08 -4.49
C SER A 161 7.63 8.19 -4.31
N GLN A 162 8.92 7.91 -4.52
CA GLN A 162 9.96 8.94 -4.48
C GLN A 162 9.81 9.98 -5.59
N ALA A 163 9.29 9.59 -6.76
CA ALA A 163 9.00 10.53 -7.83
C ALA A 163 7.83 11.44 -7.45
N ALA A 164 6.77 10.91 -6.83
CA ALA A 164 5.64 11.70 -6.33
C ALA A 164 6.06 12.69 -5.22
N ASP A 165 6.92 12.26 -4.29
CA ASP A 165 7.41 13.09 -3.18
C ASP A 165 8.52 14.09 -3.58
N ALA A 166 9.00 14.08 -4.83
CA ALA A 166 10.09 14.95 -5.25
C ALA A 166 9.64 16.42 -5.28
N PRO A 167 10.45 17.39 -4.80
CA PRO A 167 10.07 18.80 -4.88
C PRO A 167 10.11 19.29 -6.33
N ILE A 168 9.31 20.32 -6.64
CA ILE A 168 9.39 21.02 -7.93
C ILE A 168 10.82 21.52 -8.13
N THR A 169 11.42 21.28 -9.30
CA THR A 169 12.80 21.71 -9.58
C THR A 169 12.82 22.88 -10.55
N ILE A 170 13.50 23.96 -10.17
CA ILE A 170 13.72 25.15 -10.99
C ILE A 170 15.16 25.17 -11.48
N TYR A 171 15.35 24.96 -12.76
CA TYR A 171 16.63 25.15 -13.43
C TYR A 171 16.79 26.61 -13.86
N THR A 172 17.89 27.22 -13.43
CA THR A 172 18.11 28.66 -13.54
C THR A 172 19.39 29.01 -14.27
N THR A 173 19.45 30.25 -14.73
CA THR A 173 20.66 30.87 -15.28
C THR A 173 20.92 32.21 -14.58
N PRO A 174 22.16 32.73 -14.61
CA PRO A 174 22.49 34.03 -14.03
C PRO A 174 21.63 35.15 -14.61
N HIS A 175 21.26 36.11 -13.75
CA HIS A 175 20.49 37.31 -14.13
C HIS A 175 19.15 37.04 -14.84
N CYS A 176 18.53 35.90 -14.54
CA CYS A 176 17.25 35.48 -15.09
C CYS A 176 16.06 36.02 -14.27
N MET A 177 15.42 37.10 -14.75
CA MET A 177 14.23 37.68 -14.12
C MET A 177 13.06 36.68 -14.06
N GLY A 178 12.87 35.86 -15.10
CA GLY A 178 11.84 34.82 -15.11
C GLY A 178 12.02 33.79 -14.00
N CYS A 179 13.27 33.46 -13.68
CA CYS A 179 13.62 32.52 -12.62
C CYS A 179 13.30 33.10 -11.23
N GLU A 180 13.54 34.40 -11.02
CA GLU A 180 13.13 35.10 -9.80
C GLU A 180 11.61 35.13 -9.64
N MET A 181 10.88 35.35 -10.73
CA MET A 181 9.41 35.38 -10.72
C MET A 181 8.81 34.00 -10.40
N THR A 182 9.34 32.93 -10.98
CA THR A 182 8.92 31.55 -10.65
C THR A 182 9.15 31.22 -9.19
N ARG A 183 10.34 31.52 -8.64
CA ARG A 183 10.64 31.31 -7.21
C ARG A 183 9.64 32.01 -6.31
N ARG A 184 9.39 33.30 -6.55
CA ARG A 184 8.39 34.07 -5.78
C ARG A 184 6.97 33.49 -5.86
N GLN A 185 6.62 32.90 -7.00
CA GLN A 185 5.30 32.29 -7.19
C GLN A 185 5.17 31.00 -6.35
N LEU A 186 6.23 30.18 -6.31
CA LEU A 186 6.30 28.98 -5.49
C LEU A 186 6.39 29.32 -3.99
N ASP A 187 7.22 30.30 -3.61
CA ASP A 187 7.31 30.83 -2.23
C ASP A 187 5.95 31.31 -1.73
N LYS A 188 5.20 32.04 -2.58
CA LYS A 188 3.87 32.54 -2.24
C LYS A 188 2.84 31.41 -2.08
N ALA A 189 3.03 30.31 -2.79
CA ALA A 189 2.19 29.13 -2.69
C ALA A 189 2.54 28.23 -1.50
N GLY A 190 3.73 28.39 -0.91
CA GLY A 190 4.20 27.55 0.18
C GLY A 190 4.62 26.15 -0.27
N VAL A 191 5.02 26.00 -1.54
CA VAL A 191 5.48 24.73 -2.12
C VAL A 191 6.99 24.63 -1.98
N ASP A 192 7.48 23.47 -1.53
CA ASP A 192 8.91 23.18 -1.51
C ASP A 192 9.45 22.98 -2.93
N TYR A 193 10.60 23.60 -3.22
CA TYR A 193 11.25 23.49 -4.52
C TYR A 193 12.77 23.45 -4.40
N GLN A 194 13.39 22.77 -5.35
CA GLN A 194 14.84 22.78 -5.54
C GLN A 194 15.24 23.80 -6.62
N VAL A 195 16.40 24.42 -6.45
CA VAL A 195 16.99 25.32 -7.48
C VAL A 195 18.31 24.75 -7.95
N ILE A 196 18.44 24.54 -9.26
CA ILE A 196 19.68 24.07 -9.88
C ILE A 196 20.20 25.16 -10.83
N ASP A 197 21.45 25.56 -10.67
CA ASP A 197 22.12 26.50 -11.58
C ASP A 197 22.75 25.75 -12.77
N LEU A 198 22.20 25.99 -13.97
CA LEU A 198 22.63 25.36 -15.21
C LEU A 198 24.07 25.72 -15.61
N THR A 199 24.65 26.79 -15.07
CA THR A 199 26.07 27.11 -15.30
C THR A 199 27.02 26.07 -14.72
N THR A 200 26.55 25.32 -13.72
CA THR A 200 27.32 24.26 -13.04
C THR A 200 27.02 22.87 -13.61
N ARG A 201 26.03 22.75 -14.50
CA ARG A 201 25.49 21.48 -15.03
C ARG A 201 25.41 21.46 -16.56
N PRO A 202 26.56 21.43 -17.26
CA PRO A 202 26.59 21.41 -18.73
C PRO A 202 25.96 20.15 -19.34
N ASP A 203 25.91 19.06 -18.58
CA ASP A 203 25.21 17.81 -18.89
C ASP A 203 23.70 18.05 -19.10
N LEU A 204 23.06 18.73 -18.15
CA LEU A 204 21.63 19.06 -18.21
C LEU A 204 21.31 20.04 -19.33
N VAL A 205 22.22 20.99 -19.60
CA VAL A 205 22.06 21.95 -20.70
C VAL A 205 22.00 21.24 -22.06
N ALA A 206 22.84 20.22 -22.26
CA ALA A 206 22.82 19.43 -23.50
C ALA A 206 21.53 18.61 -23.63
N GLN A 207 21.09 17.99 -22.53
CA GLN A 207 19.82 17.26 -22.47
C GLN A 207 18.63 18.15 -22.82
N PHE A 208 18.45 19.27 -22.11
CA PHE A 208 17.32 20.18 -22.31
C PHE A 208 17.28 20.77 -23.72
N ARG A 209 18.44 21.02 -24.34
CA ARG A 209 18.50 21.41 -25.75
C ARG A 209 18.01 20.31 -26.68
N GLY A 210 18.33 19.04 -26.40
CA GLY A 210 17.82 17.88 -27.14
C GLY A 210 16.29 17.74 -27.03
N GLU A 211 15.74 18.13 -25.88
CA GLU A 211 14.29 18.14 -25.59
C GLU A 211 13.58 19.42 -26.09
N GLY A 212 14.30 20.39 -26.67
CA GLY A 212 13.74 21.66 -27.14
C GLY A 212 13.49 22.71 -26.05
N LEU A 213 13.85 22.42 -24.80
CA LEU A 213 13.75 23.30 -23.63
C LEU A 213 14.90 24.31 -23.63
N THR A 214 14.76 25.36 -24.43
CA THR A 214 15.87 26.30 -24.73
C THR A 214 15.82 27.63 -23.98
N SER A 215 14.85 27.83 -23.08
CA SER A 215 14.68 29.09 -22.33
C SER A 215 14.54 28.85 -20.84
N ALA A 216 15.26 29.67 -20.04
CA ALA A 216 15.16 29.66 -18.59
C ALA A 216 14.00 30.56 -18.10
N PRO A 217 13.34 30.23 -16.97
CA PRO A 217 13.53 29.03 -16.15
C PRO A 217 13.03 27.76 -16.85
N ILE A 218 13.67 26.62 -16.60
CA ILE A 218 13.03 25.31 -16.85
C ILE A 218 12.48 24.86 -15.51
N VAL A 219 11.19 24.51 -15.46
CA VAL A 219 10.52 24.03 -14.25
C VAL A 219 10.11 22.60 -14.49
N GLU A 220 10.48 21.72 -13.59
CA GLU A 220 10.18 20.29 -13.59
C GLU A 220 9.31 19.95 -12.38
N SER A 221 8.21 19.23 -12.60
CA SER A 221 7.33 18.71 -11.54
C SER A 221 7.79 17.32 -11.07
N PRO A 222 7.23 16.82 -9.95
CA PRO A 222 7.61 15.52 -9.38
C PRO A 222 7.38 14.35 -10.37
N ASP A 223 6.29 14.42 -11.13
CA ASP A 223 5.92 13.52 -12.24
C ASP A 223 6.82 13.60 -13.49
N GLY A 224 7.81 14.49 -13.50
CA GLY A 224 8.75 14.69 -14.60
C GLY A 224 8.23 15.56 -15.74
N GLU A 225 7.04 16.17 -15.65
CA GLU A 225 6.65 17.19 -16.64
C GLU A 225 7.58 18.40 -16.58
N ARG A 226 8.00 18.89 -17.75
CA ARG A 226 8.90 20.04 -17.87
C ARG A 226 8.29 21.16 -18.69
N THR A 227 8.46 22.39 -18.21
CA THR A 227 8.15 23.60 -18.97
C THR A 227 9.37 24.50 -19.09
N ALA A 228 9.56 25.12 -20.26
CA ALA A 228 10.58 26.13 -20.49
C ALA A 228 9.98 27.54 -20.50
N GLY A 229 10.71 28.50 -19.94
CA GLY A 229 10.32 29.90 -19.82
C GLY A 229 9.28 30.15 -18.72
N PHE A 230 9.09 31.44 -18.39
CA PHE A 230 8.12 31.84 -17.38
C PHE A 230 6.68 31.66 -17.89
N ARG A 231 6.00 30.61 -17.40
CA ARG A 231 4.63 30.23 -17.77
C ARG A 231 3.75 30.19 -16.51
N PRO A 232 3.20 31.33 -16.06
CA PRO A 232 2.51 31.42 -14.77
C PRO A 232 1.31 30.48 -14.64
N ASP A 233 0.60 30.20 -15.74
CA ASP A 233 -0.53 29.26 -15.75
C ASP A 233 -0.08 27.81 -15.50
N ARG A 234 1.03 27.40 -16.12
CA ARG A 234 1.61 26.05 -15.95
C ARG A 234 2.22 25.91 -14.55
N ILE A 235 2.97 26.91 -14.10
CA ILE A 235 3.51 26.95 -12.73
C ILE A 235 2.36 26.85 -11.71
N LYS A 236 1.23 27.54 -11.95
CA LYS A 236 0.06 27.45 -11.09
C LYS A 236 -0.58 26.05 -11.10
N ALA A 237 -0.64 25.39 -12.26
CA ALA A 237 -1.13 24.00 -12.34
C ALA A 237 -0.22 23.03 -11.56
N MET A 238 1.10 23.14 -11.71
CA MET A 238 2.08 22.34 -10.95
C MET A 238 2.00 22.60 -9.45
N VAL A 239 1.81 23.87 -9.05
CA VAL A 239 1.54 24.24 -7.64
C VAL A 239 0.25 23.62 -7.13
N SER A 240 -0.82 23.65 -7.93
CA SER A 240 -2.09 23.05 -7.53
C SER A 240 -2.00 21.53 -7.35
N ALA A 241 -1.16 20.85 -8.13
CA ALA A 241 -0.86 19.44 -7.90
C ALA A 241 -0.06 19.24 -6.60
N ALA A 242 0.99 20.04 -6.37
CA ALA A 242 1.89 19.90 -5.22
C ALA A 242 1.37 20.43 -3.86
N THR A 243 0.23 21.14 -3.81
CA THR A 243 -0.30 21.77 -2.57
C THR A 243 -1.63 21.15 -2.11
N SER A 244 -2.12 20.10 -2.77
CA SER A 244 -3.25 19.36 -2.22
C SER A 244 -2.82 18.75 -0.88
N PRO A 245 -3.55 19.00 0.21
CA PRO A 245 -3.18 18.43 1.49
C PRO A 245 -3.67 16.98 1.58
N THR A 246 -2.74 16.07 1.86
CA THR A 246 -3.02 14.81 2.56
C THR A 246 -3.94 15.09 3.76
N PRO A 247 -5.13 14.48 3.87
CA PRO A 247 -5.88 14.50 5.12
C PRO A 247 -5.12 13.66 6.15
N ALA A 248 -4.35 14.34 7.00
CA ALA A 248 -3.89 13.79 8.26
C ALA A 248 -5.08 13.16 9.00
N ALA A 249 -4.89 11.90 9.38
CA ALA A 249 -5.68 11.11 10.31
C ALA A 249 -6.67 11.94 11.14
N ALA A 250 -7.96 11.71 10.90
CA ALA A 250 -8.99 12.19 11.81
C ALA A 250 -8.77 11.55 13.20
N PRO A 251 -8.68 12.33 14.28
CA PRO A 251 -8.58 11.79 15.63
C PRO A 251 -9.87 11.05 15.98
N THR A 252 -9.70 9.85 16.50
CA THR A 252 -10.74 9.00 17.09
C THR A 252 -11.51 9.78 18.16
N PRO A 253 -12.85 9.92 18.07
CA PRO A 253 -13.63 10.31 19.23
C PRO A 253 -13.74 9.14 20.22
N PRO A 254 -13.81 9.43 21.54
CA PRO A 254 -13.61 8.45 22.60
C PRO A 254 -14.78 7.48 22.79
N THR A 255 -14.40 6.29 23.24
CA THR A 255 -15.19 5.18 23.79
C THR A 255 -16.44 5.64 24.56
N ALA A 256 -17.62 5.31 24.02
CA ALA A 256 -18.85 5.28 24.79
C ALA A 256 -18.93 3.94 25.54
N GLU A 257 -18.42 3.98 26.77
CA GLU A 257 -18.62 2.95 27.79
C GLU A 257 -20.12 2.72 28.01
N THR A 258 -20.59 1.53 27.66
CA THR A 258 -21.97 1.09 27.90
C THR A 258 -22.13 0.74 29.37
N ALA A 259 -22.77 1.62 30.13
CA ALA A 259 -23.36 1.29 31.43
C ALA A 259 -24.85 0.89 31.26
N PRO A 260 -25.40 0.03 32.13
CA PRO A 260 -26.56 -0.80 31.82
C PRO A 260 -27.89 -0.06 31.98
N HIS A 261 -28.79 -0.22 31.00
CA HIS A 261 -30.18 0.19 31.13
C HIS A 261 -30.93 -0.77 32.06
N ALA A 262 -31.13 -0.33 33.31
CA ALA A 262 -32.12 -0.89 34.22
C ALA A 262 -33.53 -0.67 33.64
N SER A 263 -34.23 -1.77 33.36
CA SER A 263 -35.66 -1.76 33.07
C SER A 263 -36.44 -1.61 34.37
N GLN A 264 -37.28 -0.59 34.48
CA GLN A 264 -38.34 -0.50 35.49
C GLN A 264 -39.72 -0.38 34.85
N PRO A 265 -40.78 -0.90 35.49
CA PRO A 265 -42.08 -1.13 34.88
C PRO A 265 -43.01 0.08 35.00
N ALA A 266 -43.77 0.37 33.95
CA ALA A 266 -44.89 1.31 34.02
C ALA A 266 -46.14 0.58 34.55
N THR A 267 -46.40 0.75 35.85
CA THR A 267 -47.69 0.49 36.48
C THR A 267 -48.78 1.40 35.92
N GLY A 268 -49.97 0.83 35.73
CA GLY A 268 -51.10 1.48 35.08
C GLY A 268 -51.77 2.62 35.86
N HIS A 269 -52.59 3.37 35.12
CA HIS A 269 -53.66 4.17 35.67
C HIS A 269 -54.89 4.12 34.77
N ARG A 270 -56.02 3.72 35.37
CA ARG A 270 -57.37 3.75 34.80
C ARG A 270 -57.88 5.19 34.65
N ARG A 271 -58.81 5.38 33.71
CA ARG A 271 -60.05 6.20 33.68
C ARG A 271 -60.25 6.64 32.21
N GLY A 272 -61.37 6.50 31.52
CA GLY A 272 -62.76 6.20 31.86
C GLY A 272 -63.64 7.11 30.98
N ALA A 273 -64.64 6.54 30.28
CA ALA A 273 -65.76 7.20 29.57
C ALA A 273 -65.38 8.13 28.37
N ALA A 274 -66.15 8.30 27.30
CA ALA A 274 -67.59 8.20 27.08
C ALA A 274 -67.91 8.14 25.56
N LEU A 275 -69.06 7.52 25.23
CA LEU A 275 -69.88 7.57 23.99
C LEU A 275 -69.31 6.93 22.72
#